data_AF-A0A349H1K8-F1
#
_entry.id   AF-A0A349H1K8-F1
#
_cell.length_a   1.000
_cell.length_b   1.000
_cell.length_c   1.000
_cell.angle_alpha   90.00
_cell.angle_beta   90.00
_cell.angle_gamma   90.00
#
_symmetry.space_group_name_H-M   'P 1'
#
loop_
_entity.id
_entity.type
_entity.pdbx_description
1 polymer ?
#
loop_
_entity_poly.entity_id
_entity_poly.type
_entity_poly.pdbx_seq_one_letter_code
_entity_poly.pdbx_strand_id
1 'polypeptide(L)'
;MNVNEPLLKIRFDGTSVSAGRIPVVHLLKFLGNLNKALQRTGSVLRGAVESTKLGRPLQQIKEEIDLDLVLLTEGSPAAVLGFERRRTEGYLPQMDFGMEILEKSIRGLEDVQNREDEAPLPNGYDAGVLMAWRDAGLLFTQGVERIEITLNHRAVPLRTSFTPNGYERIQRRIKGPQRNIRTIDGRLLMADFKEHGTRCRIHPSAGDPILCLFDEEQKDEVLDDMLQYVRIVGEAKEDPFTGRITSVKIHDIERLEGFEDKAVDLLPQGTPIARSFWESPSLDELALSQNVPPLANVQALFGTWPGEDDDGFEASIENLRHHEFAGGGK
;
A
#
# COMPACT_ATOMS: atom_id res chain seq x y z
N MET A 1 -43.03 -6.63 -1.92
CA MET A 1 -41.89 -5.70 -2.04
C MET A 1 -42.48 -4.31 -2.13
N ASN A 2 -42.03 -3.35 -1.31
CA ASN A 2 -42.42 -1.96 -1.51
C ASN A 2 -41.73 -1.49 -2.79
N VAL A 3 -42.50 -1.35 -3.87
CA VAL A 3 -42.01 -1.04 -5.23
C VAL A 3 -41.33 0.36 -5.30
N ASN A 4 -41.41 1.14 -4.22
CA ASN A 4 -40.92 2.52 -4.15
C ASN A 4 -39.67 2.70 -3.26
N GLU A 5 -39.15 1.66 -2.62
CA GLU A 5 -37.94 1.79 -1.79
C GLU A 5 -36.71 1.23 -2.51
N PRO A 6 -35.58 1.97 -2.52
CA PRO A 6 -34.35 1.49 -3.14
C PRO A 6 -33.83 0.25 -2.41
N LEU A 7 -33.18 -0.66 -3.14
CA LEU A 7 -32.59 -1.89 -2.57
C LEU A 7 -31.69 -1.60 -1.37
N LEU A 8 -30.74 -0.67 -1.50
CA LEU A 8 -29.84 -0.25 -0.42
C LEU A 8 -30.03 1.24 -0.16
N LYS A 9 -30.32 1.59 1.09
CA LYS A 9 -30.51 2.98 1.53
C LYS A 9 -29.46 3.33 2.57
N ILE A 10 -28.80 4.46 2.40
CA ILE A 10 -27.74 4.93 3.30
C ILE A 10 -28.07 6.35 3.75
N ARG A 11 -28.29 6.51 5.05
CA ARG A 11 -28.59 7.80 5.67
C ARG A 11 -27.37 8.29 6.46
N PHE A 12 -26.97 9.53 6.21
CA PHE A 12 -25.92 10.22 6.94
C PHE A 12 -26.53 11.32 7.81
N ASP A 13 -26.27 11.27 9.12
CA ASP A 13 -26.60 12.32 10.07
C ASP A 13 -25.30 12.93 10.61
N GLY A 14 -25.28 14.25 10.86
CA GLY A 14 -24.17 14.94 11.53
C GLY A 14 -23.97 16.38 11.08
N THR A 15 -23.19 17.17 11.81
CA THR A 15 -22.92 18.60 11.52
C THR A 15 -22.31 18.88 10.15
N SER A 16 -21.55 17.94 9.57
CA SER A 16 -20.97 18.07 8.24
C SER A 16 -21.93 17.72 7.10
N VAL A 17 -23.15 17.30 7.42
CA VAL A 17 -24.19 16.87 6.48
C VAL A 17 -25.42 17.76 6.70
N SER A 18 -26.11 18.12 5.62
CA SER A 18 -27.37 18.87 5.73
C SER A 18 -28.48 18.13 5.00
N ALA A 19 -29.73 18.58 5.16
CA ALA A 19 -30.88 18.02 4.47
C ALA A 19 -30.60 17.83 2.96
N GLY A 20 -30.49 16.59 2.53
CA GLY A 20 -30.26 16.21 1.13
C GLY A 20 -28.88 16.56 0.55
N ARG A 21 -27.91 16.99 1.37
CA ARG A 21 -26.57 17.37 0.89
C ARG A 21 -25.48 16.72 1.73
N ILE A 22 -24.52 16.13 1.04
CA ILE A 22 -23.29 15.55 1.60
C ILE A 22 -22.11 16.10 0.81
N PRO A 23 -20.97 16.44 1.46
CA PRO A 23 -19.76 16.81 0.74
C PRO A 23 -19.32 15.70 -0.21
N VAL A 24 -18.95 16.04 -1.45
CA VAL A 24 -18.54 15.06 -2.47
C VAL A 24 -17.37 14.20 -2.00
N VAL A 25 -16.41 14.81 -1.29
CA VAL A 25 -15.26 14.08 -0.71
C VAL A 25 -15.72 13.01 0.29
N HIS A 26 -16.70 13.33 1.14
CA HIS A 26 -17.24 12.35 2.10
C HIS A 26 -17.98 11.22 1.38
N LEU A 27 -18.78 11.57 0.36
CA LEU A 27 -19.49 10.61 -0.46
C LEU A 27 -18.53 9.63 -1.15
N LEU A 28 -17.53 10.14 -1.86
CA LEU A 28 -16.54 9.31 -2.57
C LEU A 28 -15.76 8.43 -1.60
N LYS A 29 -15.31 8.99 -0.47
CA LYS A 29 -14.59 8.23 0.56
C LYS A 29 -15.42 7.10 1.14
N PHE A 30 -16.69 7.37 1.45
CA PHE A 30 -17.57 6.33 1.96
C PHE A 30 -17.88 5.27 0.91
N LEU A 31 -18.25 5.65 -0.32
CA LEU A 31 -18.60 4.70 -1.37
C LEU A 31 -17.41 3.84 -1.80
N GLY A 32 -16.21 4.42 -1.87
CA GLY A 32 -14.98 3.66 -2.13
C GLY A 32 -14.76 2.59 -1.06
N ASN A 33 -14.87 2.95 0.22
CA ASN A 33 -14.67 2.01 1.32
C ASN A 33 -15.82 1.00 1.48
N LEU A 34 -17.06 1.39 1.18
CA LEU A 34 -18.19 0.47 1.10
C LEU A 34 -17.95 -0.58 0.01
N ASN A 35 -17.53 -0.15 -1.18
CA ASN A 35 -17.21 -1.08 -2.27
C ASN A 35 -16.05 -2.01 -1.89
N LYS A 36 -14.99 -1.49 -1.24
CA LYS A 36 -13.91 -2.33 -0.69
C LYS A 36 -14.44 -3.37 0.31
N ALA A 37 -15.29 -2.96 1.24
CA ALA A 37 -15.89 -3.86 2.23
C ALA A 37 -16.75 -4.96 1.57
N LEU A 38 -17.57 -4.61 0.57
CA LEU A 38 -18.39 -5.56 -0.16
C LEU A 38 -17.54 -6.54 -0.98
N GLN A 39 -16.53 -6.05 -1.71
CA GLN A 39 -15.62 -6.90 -2.50
C GLN A 39 -14.88 -7.90 -1.61
N ARG A 40 -14.28 -7.42 -0.51
CA ARG A 40 -13.57 -8.28 0.45
C ARG A 40 -14.50 -9.30 1.10
N THR A 41 -15.72 -8.91 1.48
CA THR A 41 -16.72 -9.86 1.99
C THR A 41 -17.02 -10.96 0.96
N GLY A 42 -17.20 -10.61 -0.32
CA GLY A 42 -17.41 -11.59 -1.39
C GLY A 42 -16.24 -12.56 -1.56
N SER A 43 -15.00 -12.06 -1.49
CA SER A 43 -13.82 -12.91 -1.59
C SER A 43 -13.69 -13.88 -0.41
N VAL A 44 -13.94 -13.41 0.82
CA VAL A 44 -13.94 -14.26 2.01
C VAL A 44 -15.00 -15.35 1.90
N LEU A 45 -16.22 -15.01 1.48
CA LEU A 45 -17.32 -15.98 1.30
C LEU A 45 -17.03 -17.04 0.23
N ARG A 46 -16.28 -16.70 -0.82
CA ARG A 46 -15.83 -17.67 -1.85
C ARG A 46 -14.67 -18.57 -1.39
N GLY A 47 -14.13 -18.35 -0.19
CA GLY A 47 -12.99 -19.12 0.32
C GLY A 47 -11.66 -18.75 -0.35
N ALA A 48 -11.48 -17.49 -0.74
CA ALA A 48 -10.21 -16.99 -1.29
C ALA A 48 -9.03 -17.06 -0.30
N VAL A 49 -9.26 -17.53 0.93
CA VAL A 49 -8.19 -17.83 1.90
C VAL A 49 -7.42 -19.11 1.52
N GLU A 50 -7.98 -20.06 0.73
CA GLU A 50 -7.33 -21.37 0.47
C GLU A 50 -7.60 -22.05 -0.90
N SER A 51 -8.26 -21.41 -1.88
CA SER A 51 -8.66 -22.11 -3.12
C SER A 51 -7.67 -21.96 -4.30
N THR A 52 -6.93 -23.03 -4.59
CA THR A 52 -5.99 -23.21 -5.71
C THR A 52 -6.66 -23.47 -7.08
N LYS A 53 -7.90 -23.03 -7.32
CA LYS A 53 -8.60 -23.28 -8.60
C LYS A 53 -8.66 -22.04 -9.50
N LEU A 54 -8.08 -22.22 -10.70
CA LEU A 54 -7.91 -21.28 -11.80
C LEU A 54 -9.16 -20.43 -12.14
N GLY A 55 -8.97 -19.11 -12.26
CA GLY A 55 -9.13 -18.47 -13.58
C GLY A 55 -10.23 -17.42 -13.79
N ARG A 56 -11.21 -17.22 -12.89
CA ARG A 56 -12.29 -16.23 -13.14
C ARG A 56 -13.12 -15.65 -11.95
N PRO A 57 -12.64 -15.52 -10.70
CA PRO A 57 -13.53 -15.11 -9.59
C PRO A 57 -13.76 -13.60 -9.42
N LEU A 58 -12.77 -12.72 -9.67
CA LEU A 58 -12.85 -11.30 -9.24
C LEU A 58 -13.79 -10.43 -10.08
N GLN A 59 -13.77 -10.59 -11.41
CA GLN A 59 -14.63 -9.82 -12.31
C GLN A 59 -16.11 -10.12 -12.04
N GLN A 60 -16.42 -11.36 -11.66
CA GLN A 60 -17.75 -11.74 -11.22
C GLN A 60 -18.16 -11.02 -9.94
N ILE A 61 -17.32 -10.93 -8.90
CA ILE A 61 -17.72 -10.25 -7.65
C ILE A 61 -18.07 -8.79 -7.90
N LYS A 62 -17.23 -8.06 -8.66
CA LYS A 62 -17.47 -6.63 -8.98
C LYS A 62 -18.80 -6.44 -9.72
N GLU A 63 -19.08 -7.27 -10.72
CA GLU A 63 -20.34 -7.26 -11.46
C GLU A 63 -21.54 -7.63 -10.56
N GLU A 64 -21.35 -8.60 -9.65
CA GLU A 64 -22.38 -9.07 -8.72
C GLU A 64 -22.73 -8.05 -7.64
N ILE A 65 -21.94 -7.01 -7.40
CA ILE A 65 -22.22 -6.00 -6.37
C ILE A 65 -22.27 -4.58 -6.94
N ASP A 66 -22.34 -4.43 -8.26
CA ASP A 66 -22.35 -3.12 -8.91
C ASP A 66 -23.63 -2.35 -8.51
N LEU A 67 -23.45 -1.18 -7.88
CA LEU A 67 -24.53 -0.37 -7.31
C LEU A 67 -24.66 0.95 -8.08
N ASP A 68 -25.84 1.20 -8.64
CA ASP A 68 -26.21 2.46 -9.26
C ASP A 68 -26.88 3.37 -8.22
N LEU A 69 -26.39 4.61 -8.06
CA LEU A 69 -27.04 5.62 -7.23
C LEU A 69 -28.32 6.11 -7.93
N VAL A 70 -29.48 5.75 -7.39
CA VAL A 70 -30.81 6.08 -7.96
C VAL A 70 -31.55 7.17 -7.19
N LEU A 71 -31.11 7.49 -5.98
CA LEU A 71 -31.79 8.45 -5.11
C LEU A 71 -30.77 9.25 -4.29
N LEU A 72 -30.94 10.57 -4.26
CA LEU A 72 -30.35 11.48 -3.28
C LEU A 72 -31.48 12.39 -2.78
N THR A 73 -31.85 12.25 -1.51
CA THR A 73 -32.97 12.99 -0.92
C THR A 73 -32.67 13.43 0.51
N GLU A 74 -33.53 14.28 1.05
CA GLU A 74 -33.43 14.79 2.40
C GLU A 74 -34.06 13.84 3.43
N GLY A 75 -33.48 13.82 4.63
CA GLY A 75 -34.00 13.10 5.79
C GLY A 75 -34.04 13.96 7.06
N SER A 76 -34.14 15.28 6.90
CA SER A 76 -34.13 16.36 7.91
C SER A 76 -33.61 15.97 9.32
N PRO A 77 -32.37 16.37 9.71
CA PRO A 77 -31.33 17.07 8.96
C PRO A 77 -30.30 16.11 8.34
N ALA A 78 -30.75 15.15 7.52
CA ALA A 78 -29.89 14.10 6.95
C ALA A 78 -29.81 14.13 5.42
N ALA A 79 -28.73 13.57 4.90
CA ALA A 79 -28.64 13.17 3.49
C ALA A 79 -28.96 11.67 3.39
N VAL A 80 -29.83 11.31 2.45
CA VAL A 80 -30.28 9.94 2.23
C VAL A 80 -29.95 9.55 0.79
N LEU A 81 -29.13 8.52 0.66
CA LEU A 81 -28.78 7.90 -0.62
C LEU A 81 -29.60 6.62 -0.80
N GLY A 82 -29.99 6.33 -2.03
CA GLY A 82 -30.59 5.06 -2.42
C GLY A 82 -29.88 4.48 -3.63
N PHE A 83 -29.62 3.19 -3.56
CA PHE A 83 -28.91 2.44 -4.58
C PHE A 83 -29.74 1.26 -5.05
N GLU A 84 -29.68 1.02 -6.36
CA GLU A 84 -30.13 -0.22 -6.96
C GLU A 84 -28.92 -1.02 -7.43
N ARG A 85 -29.03 -2.34 -7.37
CA ARG A 85 -27.99 -3.20 -7.92
C ARG A 85 -28.23 -3.40 -9.41
N ARG A 86 -27.18 -3.21 -10.21
CA ARG A 86 -27.21 -3.54 -11.63
C ARG A 86 -27.34 -5.05 -11.77
N ARG A 87 -28.52 -5.52 -12.16
CA ARG A 87 -28.77 -6.96 -12.34
C ARG A 87 -28.36 -7.39 -13.74
N THR A 88 -27.47 -8.37 -13.81
CA THR A 88 -27.32 -9.21 -15.00
C THR A 88 -28.47 -10.23 -14.97
N GLU A 89 -29.29 -10.29 -16.01
CA GLU A 89 -30.42 -11.23 -16.08
C GLU A 89 -29.97 -12.68 -15.87
N GLY A 90 -30.72 -13.48 -15.10
CA GLY A 90 -30.56 -14.94 -15.08
C GLY A 90 -30.44 -15.66 -13.73
N TYR A 91 -30.42 -14.97 -12.59
CA TYR A 91 -30.25 -15.65 -11.28
C TYR A 91 -31.57 -16.03 -10.60
N LEU A 92 -31.65 -17.29 -10.15
CA LEU A 92 -32.68 -17.73 -9.21
C LEU A 92 -32.46 -17.03 -7.85
N PRO A 93 -33.50 -16.59 -7.13
CA PRO A 93 -33.36 -15.86 -5.86
C PRO A 93 -32.51 -16.55 -4.78
N GLN A 94 -32.40 -17.87 -4.83
CA GLN A 94 -31.63 -18.69 -3.89
C GLN A 94 -30.14 -18.81 -4.25
N MET A 95 -29.73 -18.30 -5.42
CA MET A 95 -28.36 -18.34 -5.95
C MET A 95 -27.81 -16.94 -6.19
N ASP A 96 -28.43 -15.92 -5.60
CA ASP A 96 -28.01 -14.54 -5.74
C ASP A 96 -26.82 -14.23 -4.80
N PHE A 97 -25.62 -14.50 -5.30
CA PHE A 97 -24.38 -14.32 -4.56
C PHE A 97 -24.15 -12.85 -4.18
N GLY A 98 -24.47 -11.90 -5.06
CA GLY A 98 -24.36 -10.47 -4.73
C GLY A 98 -25.28 -10.04 -3.60
N MET A 99 -26.48 -10.64 -3.48
CA MET A 99 -27.35 -10.39 -2.33
C MET A 99 -26.77 -10.97 -1.05
N GLU A 100 -26.18 -12.17 -1.12
CA GLU A 100 -25.49 -12.77 0.02
C GLU A 100 -24.34 -11.88 0.52
N ILE A 101 -23.55 -11.31 -0.39
CA ILE A 101 -22.47 -10.36 -0.04
C ILE A 101 -23.04 -9.15 0.71
N LEU A 102 -24.06 -8.50 0.16
CA LEU A 102 -24.70 -7.32 0.78
C LEU A 102 -25.22 -7.65 2.18
N GLU A 103 -25.94 -8.77 2.32
CA GLU A 103 -26.47 -9.21 3.60
C GLU A 103 -25.37 -9.51 4.62
N LYS A 104 -24.34 -10.27 4.24
CA LYS A 104 -23.24 -10.66 5.14
C LYS A 104 -22.40 -9.45 5.52
N SER A 105 -22.14 -8.53 4.60
CA SER A 105 -21.41 -7.30 4.88
C SER A 105 -22.18 -6.43 5.88
N ILE A 106 -23.47 -6.19 5.66
CA ILE A 106 -24.26 -5.30 6.53
C ILE A 106 -24.56 -5.93 7.90
N ARG A 107 -24.90 -7.22 7.96
CA ARG A 107 -25.10 -7.93 9.24
C ARG A 107 -23.80 -8.09 10.01
N GLY A 108 -22.71 -8.40 9.31
CA GLY A 108 -21.40 -8.57 9.94
C GLY A 108 -20.92 -7.27 10.60
N LEU A 109 -21.27 -6.10 10.03
CA LEU A 109 -20.96 -4.81 10.63
C LEU A 109 -21.71 -4.62 11.95
N GLU A 110 -22.97 -5.04 12.02
CA GLU A 110 -23.74 -5.05 13.28
C GLU A 110 -23.13 -6.01 14.31
N ASP A 111 -22.79 -7.23 13.89
CA ASP A 111 -22.18 -8.25 14.74
C ASP A 111 -20.84 -7.78 15.33
N VAL A 112 -19.97 -7.19 14.51
CA VAL A 112 -18.64 -6.70 14.93
C VAL A 112 -18.76 -5.55 15.93
N GLN A 113 -19.77 -4.70 15.80
CA GLN A 113 -20.03 -3.61 16.74
C GLN A 113 -20.65 -4.07 18.06
N ASN A 114 -21.42 -5.16 18.05
CA ASN A 114 -22.18 -5.58 19.23
C ASN A 114 -21.52 -6.71 20.04
N ARG A 115 -20.66 -7.52 19.42
CA ARG A 115 -19.97 -8.63 20.10
C ARG A 115 -18.69 -8.17 20.81
N GLU A 116 -18.24 -8.97 21.77
CA GLU A 116 -16.98 -8.76 22.49
C GLU A 116 -15.76 -8.81 21.55
N ASP A 117 -14.69 -8.09 21.87
CA ASP A 117 -13.53 -7.93 20.99
C ASP A 117 -12.83 -9.27 20.64
N GLU A 118 -12.91 -10.26 21.54
CA GLU A 118 -12.31 -11.59 21.37
C GLU A 118 -13.22 -12.58 20.61
N ALA A 119 -14.49 -12.24 20.40
CA ALA A 119 -15.41 -13.12 19.70
C ALA A 119 -15.00 -13.26 18.22
N PRO A 120 -15.11 -14.48 17.63
CA PRO A 120 -14.69 -14.73 16.26
C PRO A 120 -15.39 -13.79 15.27
N LEU A 121 -14.68 -13.45 14.19
CA LEU A 121 -15.24 -12.64 13.13
C LEU A 121 -16.43 -13.35 12.48
N PRO A 122 -17.48 -12.61 12.09
CA PRO A 122 -18.63 -13.19 11.42
C PRO A 122 -18.23 -13.79 10.07
N ASN A 123 -19.04 -14.71 9.55
CA ASN A 123 -18.78 -15.29 8.23
C ASN A 123 -18.78 -14.20 7.15
N GLY A 124 -17.77 -14.21 6.27
CA GLY A 124 -17.53 -13.16 5.29
C GLY A 124 -16.71 -11.97 5.79
N TYR A 125 -16.16 -12.04 7.01
CA TYR A 125 -15.28 -11.02 7.58
C TYR A 125 -13.89 -11.56 7.86
N ASP A 126 -12.89 -10.77 7.48
CA ASP A 126 -11.49 -10.90 7.86
C ASP A 126 -10.93 -9.55 8.30
N ALA A 127 -9.61 -9.46 8.48
CA ALA A 127 -8.96 -8.20 8.84
C ALA A 127 -9.13 -7.12 7.76
N GLY A 128 -9.12 -7.50 6.47
CA GLY A 128 -9.32 -6.59 5.36
C GLY A 128 -10.71 -5.95 5.37
N VAL A 129 -11.77 -6.72 5.64
CA VAL A 129 -13.13 -6.18 5.76
C VAL A 129 -13.22 -5.20 6.94
N LEU A 130 -12.58 -5.50 8.08
CA LEU A 130 -12.54 -4.57 9.22
C LEU A 130 -11.82 -3.26 8.88
N MET A 131 -10.71 -3.32 8.14
CA MET A 131 -9.98 -2.12 7.71
C MET A 131 -10.84 -1.26 6.76
N ALA A 132 -11.53 -1.87 5.80
CA ALA A 132 -12.43 -1.13 4.91
C ALA A 132 -13.53 -0.37 5.70
N TRP A 133 -14.13 -1.02 6.71
CA TRP A 133 -15.11 -0.34 7.58
C TRP A 133 -14.48 0.71 8.50
N ARG A 134 -13.26 0.50 9.00
CA ARG A 134 -12.49 1.52 9.72
C ARG A 134 -12.32 2.77 8.85
N ASP A 135 -11.96 2.60 7.59
CA ASP A 135 -11.68 3.74 6.70
C ASP A 135 -12.95 4.47 6.27
N ALA A 136 -14.05 3.75 6.09
CA ALA A 136 -15.39 4.36 5.99
C ALA A 136 -15.74 5.17 7.26
N GLY A 137 -15.36 4.67 8.44
CA GLY A 137 -15.58 5.31 9.73
C GLY A 137 -14.75 6.58 9.97
N LEU A 138 -13.73 6.87 9.16
CA LEU A 138 -12.98 8.14 9.27
C LEU A 138 -13.89 9.36 9.11
N LEU A 139 -15.05 9.23 8.45
CA LEU A 139 -16.06 10.28 8.37
C LEU A 139 -16.54 10.78 9.75
N PHE A 140 -16.50 9.94 10.79
CA PHE A 140 -16.88 10.36 12.14
C PHE A 140 -15.93 11.43 12.71
N THR A 141 -14.68 11.46 12.26
CA THR A 141 -13.72 12.52 12.61
C THR A 141 -13.95 13.82 11.81
N GLN A 142 -14.82 13.78 10.80
CA GLN A 142 -15.08 14.86 9.85
C GLN A 142 -16.48 15.47 10.01
N GLY A 143 -17.17 15.20 11.13
CA GLY A 143 -18.46 15.80 11.49
C GLY A 143 -19.69 14.98 11.09
N VAL A 144 -19.52 13.75 10.59
CA VAL A 144 -20.61 12.76 10.53
C VAL A 144 -20.79 12.16 11.92
N GLU A 145 -22.02 11.97 12.37
CA GLU A 145 -22.35 11.45 13.71
C GLU A 145 -22.96 10.05 13.64
N ARG A 146 -23.64 9.73 12.55
CA ARG A 146 -24.25 8.42 12.35
C ARG A 146 -24.42 8.10 10.87
N ILE A 147 -24.17 6.85 10.52
CA ILE A 147 -24.47 6.29 9.20
C ILE A 147 -25.44 5.13 9.42
N GLU A 148 -26.64 5.22 8.88
CA GLU A 148 -27.59 4.10 8.90
C GLU A 148 -27.65 3.45 7.52
N ILE A 149 -27.49 2.13 7.50
CA ILE A 149 -27.54 1.32 6.29
C ILE A 149 -28.76 0.42 6.38
N THR A 150 -29.65 0.51 5.40
CA THR A 150 -30.87 -0.28 5.30
C THR A 150 -30.88 -1.06 3.99
N LEU A 151 -31.03 -2.38 4.06
CA LEU A 151 -31.15 -3.26 2.91
C LEU A 151 -32.58 -3.81 2.81
N ASN A 152 -33.28 -3.40 1.75
CA ASN A 152 -34.71 -3.57 1.49
C ASN A 152 -35.04 -4.79 0.59
N HIS A 153 -34.33 -5.91 0.77
CA HIS A 153 -34.52 -7.11 -0.07
C HIS A 153 -35.64 -8.06 0.43
N ARG A 154 -36.18 -7.83 1.64
CA ARG A 154 -37.14 -8.70 2.33
C ARG A 154 -38.24 -7.90 3.03
N ALA A 155 -39.26 -8.59 3.55
CA ALA A 155 -40.42 -7.95 4.19
C ALA A 155 -40.05 -7.09 5.42
N VAL A 156 -39.08 -7.55 6.22
CA VAL A 156 -38.51 -6.79 7.35
C VAL A 156 -37.10 -6.36 6.95
N PRO A 157 -36.86 -5.10 6.57
CA PRO A 157 -35.55 -4.64 6.13
C PRO A 157 -34.44 -5.00 7.11
N LEU A 158 -33.27 -5.32 6.59
CA LEU A 158 -32.07 -5.39 7.42
C LEU A 158 -31.59 -3.95 7.66
N ARG A 159 -31.36 -3.56 8.91
CA ARG A 159 -30.89 -2.21 9.25
C ARG A 159 -29.74 -2.29 10.22
N THR A 160 -28.64 -1.63 9.89
CA THR A 160 -27.45 -1.52 10.74
C THR A 160 -27.13 -0.04 10.94
N SER A 161 -26.83 0.34 12.18
CA SER A 161 -26.31 1.67 12.50
C SER A 161 -24.81 1.59 12.71
N PHE A 162 -24.06 2.40 11.98
CA PHE A 162 -22.64 2.60 12.17
C PHE A 162 -22.41 3.94 12.87
N THR A 163 -21.75 3.89 14.02
CA THR A 163 -21.61 5.01 14.96
C THR A 163 -20.15 5.18 15.37
N PRO A 164 -19.77 6.32 15.98
CA PRO A 164 -18.42 6.51 16.53
C PRO A 164 -17.99 5.41 17.51
N ASN A 165 -18.89 4.92 18.38
CA ASN A 165 -18.60 3.79 19.27
C ASN A 165 -18.31 2.50 18.48
N GLY A 166 -19.10 2.24 17.44
CA GLY A 166 -18.86 1.14 16.53
C GLY A 166 -17.51 1.23 15.82
N TYR A 167 -17.13 2.43 15.38
CA TYR A 167 -15.83 2.70 14.78
C TYR A 167 -14.67 2.39 15.75
N GLU A 168 -14.75 2.83 17.00
CA GLU A 168 -13.76 2.50 18.03
C GLU A 168 -13.66 1.00 18.31
N ARG A 169 -14.79 0.27 18.27
CA ARG A 169 -14.81 -1.18 18.42
C ARG A 169 -14.12 -1.89 17.26
N ILE A 170 -14.38 -1.46 16.03
CA ILE A 170 -13.68 -1.98 14.84
C ILE A 170 -12.18 -1.75 14.98
N GLN A 171 -11.74 -0.57 15.43
CA GLN A 171 -10.32 -0.29 15.67
C GLN A 171 -9.70 -1.20 16.74
N ARG A 172 -10.41 -1.46 17.84
CA ARG A 172 -9.95 -2.40 18.88
C ARG A 172 -9.82 -3.83 18.36
N ARG A 173 -10.81 -4.29 17.59
CA ARG A 173 -10.81 -5.62 16.96
C ARG A 173 -9.69 -5.80 15.94
N ILE A 174 -9.31 -4.76 15.21
CA ILE A 174 -8.14 -4.79 14.32
C ILE A 174 -6.85 -4.99 15.13
N LYS A 175 -6.72 -4.30 16.28
CA LYS A 175 -5.48 -4.38 17.08
C LYS A 175 -5.24 -5.77 17.67
N GLY A 176 -6.29 -6.48 18.09
CA GLY A 176 -6.26 -7.91 18.48
C GLY A 176 -5.20 -8.31 19.55
N PRO A 177 -5.20 -9.57 20.00
CA PRO A 177 -4.11 -10.11 20.81
C PRO A 177 -2.91 -10.42 19.89
N GLN A 178 -1.81 -9.68 20.05
CA GLN A 178 -0.49 -9.87 19.41
C GLN A 178 -0.49 -10.41 17.97
N ARG A 179 -1.19 -9.73 17.05
CA ARG A 179 -0.76 -9.73 15.64
C ARG A 179 0.17 -8.55 15.47
N ASN A 180 1.39 -8.78 14.97
CA ASN A 180 2.37 -7.73 14.75
C ASN A 180 1.98 -6.89 13.53
N ILE A 181 0.85 -6.18 13.63
CA ILE A 181 0.38 -5.28 12.59
C ILE A 181 1.28 -4.05 12.60
N ARG A 182 1.95 -3.81 11.48
CA ARG A 182 2.82 -2.65 11.28
C ARG A 182 2.27 -1.77 10.17
N THR A 183 2.45 -0.48 10.35
CA THR A 183 2.26 0.53 9.31
C THR A 183 3.62 0.92 8.77
N ILE A 184 3.81 0.86 7.46
CA ILE A 184 5.06 1.20 6.79
C ILE A 184 4.75 2.21 5.69
N ASP A 185 5.47 3.33 5.73
CA ASP A 185 5.42 4.36 4.69
C ASP A 185 6.66 4.21 3.80
N GLY A 186 6.48 4.29 2.49
CA GLY A 186 7.60 4.21 1.55
C GLY A 186 7.16 4.30 0.10
N ARG A 187 8.12 4.18 -0.81
CA ARG A 187 7.87 4.20 -2.25
C ARG A 187 7.71 2.79 -2.79
N LEU A 188 6.62 2.54 -3.51
CA LEU A 188 6.38 1.26 -4.18
C LEU A 188 7.10 1.26 -5.53
N LEU A 189 8.24 0.56 -5.61
CA LEU A 189 9.11 0.60 -6.80
C LEU A 189 9.06 -0.66 -7.65
N MET A 190 8.70 -1.79 -7.03
CA MET A 190 8.65 -3.08 -7.71
C MET A 190 7.41 -3.83 -7.28
N ALA A 191 6.72 -4.44 -8.23
CA ALA A 191 5.70 -5.44 -7.98
C ALA A 191 5.90 -6.61 -8.94
N ASP A 192 5.82 -7.83 -8.41
CA ASP A 192 5.80 -9.08 -9.14
C ASP A 192 4.40 -9.67 -8.99
N PHE A 193 3.70 -9.81 -10.12
CA PHE A 193 2.32 -10.27 -10.20
C PHE A 193 2.21 -11.74 -10.62
N LYS A 194 3.32 -12.50 -10.53
CA LYS A 194 3.35 -13.93 -10.87
C LYS A 194 2.44 -14.75 -9.96
N GLU A 195 1.86 -15.81 -10.54
CA GLU A 195 0.82 -16.69 -9.96
C GLU A 195 1.21 -17.42 -8.66
N HIS A 196 2.47 -17.38 -8.25
CA HIS A 196 2.98 -18.07 -7.05
C HIS A 196 3.58 -17.13 -6.01
N GLY A 197 3.31 -15.83 -6.11
CA GLY A 197 3.73 -14.87 -5.09
C GLY A 197 3.62 -13.45 -5.58
N THR A 198 2.41 -12.90 -5.50
CA THR A 198 2.13 -11.47 -5.56
C THR A 198 2.91 -10.76 -4.45
N ARG A 199 3.94 -10.04 -4.86
CA ARG A 199 4.84 -9.36 -3.93
C ARG A 199 5.25 -8.03 -4.49
N CYS A 200 5.28 -7.02 -3.63
CA CYS A 200 5.85 -5.73 -3.95
C CYS A 200 7.01 -5.44 -3.00
N ARG A 201 7.85 -4.49 -3.40
CA ARG A 201 8.89 -3.93 -2.55
C ARG A 201 8.57 -2.48 -2.29
N ILE A 202 8.45 -2.18 -1.01
CA ILE A 202 8.29 -0.82 -0.53
C ILE A 202 9.65 -0.40 0.00
N HIS A 203 10.09 0.76 -0.45
CA HIS A 203 11.34 1.38 -0.05
C HIS A 203 11.02 2.49 0.94
N PRO A 204 11.19 2.26 2.25
CA PRO A 204 11.01 3.31 3.25
C PRO A 204 12.07 4.40 3.09
N SER A 205 11.83 5.58 3.68
CA SER A 205 12.81 6.68 3.67
C SER A 205 14.12 6.34 4.40
N ALA A 206 14.11 5.33 5.27
CA ALA A 206 15.29 4.82 5.95
C ALA A 206 15.19 3.30 6.15
N GLY A 207 16.30 2.60 5.91
CA GLY A 207 16.40 1.15 6.08
C GLY A 207 16.34 0.36 4.77
N ASP A 208 16.30 -0.96 4.91
CA ASP A 208 16.28 -1.90 3.80
C ASP A 208 14.88 -1.96 3.13
N PRO A 209 14.80 -2.24 1.82
CA PRO A 209 13.52 -2.47 1.15
C PRO A 209 12.76 -3.62 1.80
N ILE A 210 11.47 -3.40 2.07
CA ILE A 210 10.63 -4.37 2.76
C ILE A 210 9.84 -5.16 1.72
N LEU A 211 9.98 -6.49 1.76
CA LEU A 211 9.19 -7.39 0.94
C LEU A 211 7.76 -7.44 1.49
N CYS A 212 6.81 -7.07 0.65
CA CYS A 212 5.42 -7.07 1.01
C CYS A 212 4.67 -8.08 0.14
N LEU A 213 3.86 -8.93 0.77
CA LEU A 213 3.00 -9.90 0.12
C LEU A 213 1.60 -9.31 0.06
N PHE A 214 0.97 -9.32 -1.10
CA PHE A 214 -0.40 -8.85 -1.26
C PHE A 214 -1.22 -9.96 -1.89
N ASP A 215 -2.52 -9.99 -1.63
CA ASP A 215 -3.40 -11.00 -2.21
C ASP A 215 -3.90 -10.53 -3.60
N GLU A 216 -4.50 -11.42 -4.40
CA GLU A 216 -5.00 -11.10 -5.75
C GLU A 216 -5.94 -9.88 -5.78
N GLU A 217 -6.67 -9.66 -4.68
CA GLU A 217 -7.61 -8.55 -4.49
C GLU A 217 -6.93 -7.18 -4.50
N GLN A 218 -5.69 -7.12 -4.04
CA GLN A 218 -4.91 -5.89 -3.95
C GLN A 218 -4.09 -5.64 -5.21
N LYS A 219 -4.18 -6.50 -6.24
CA LYS A 219 -3.42 -6.36 -7.49
C LYS A 219 -3.66 -5.02 -8.17
N ASP A 220 -4.93 -4.66 -8.35
CA ASP A 220 -5.32 -3.42 -9.02
C ASP A 220 -4.81 -2.22 -8.21
N GLU A 221 -5.01 -2.22 -6.88
CA GLU A 221 -4.53 -1.15 -6.00
C GLU A 221 -3.00 -1.00 -6.05
N VAL A 222 -2.26 -2.11 -5.98
CA VAL A 222 -0.79 -2.12 -6.07
C VAL A 222 -0.30 -1.68 -7.45
N LEU A 223 -1.02 -2.05 -8.52
CA LEU A 223 -0.70 -1.65 -9.89
C LEU A 223 -0.92 -0.14 -10.09
N ASP A 224 -2.05 0.38 -9.61
CA ASP A 224 -2.40 1.80 -9.69
C ASP A 224 -1.43 2.68 -8.86
N ASP A 225 -0.93 2.12 -7.76
CA ASP A 225 0.05 2.78 -6.89
C ASP A 225 1.52 2.54 -7.31
N MET A 226 1.77 1.95 -8.49
CA MET A 226 3.12 1.74 -8.99
C MET A 226 3.91 3.05 -9.09
N LEU A 227 5.13 3.04 -8.57
CA LEU A 227 6.07 4.18 -8.50
C LEU A 227 5.64 5.31 -7.55
N GLN A 228 4.52 5.14 -6.83
CA GLN A 228 3.97 6.13 -5.91
C GLN A 228 4.50 5.96 -4.49
N TYR A 229 4.36 7.03 -3.69
CA TYR A 229 4.48 6.93 -2.25
C TYR A 229 3.20 6.33 -1.68
N VAL A 230 3.37 5.28 -0.88
CA VAL A 230 2.27 4.52 -0.30
C VAL A 230 2.49 4.32 1.19
N ARG A 231 1.38 4.21 1.91
CA ARG A 231 1.31 3.69 3.26
C ARG A 231 0.69 2.30 3.18
N ILE A 232 1.40 1.29 3.67
CA ILE A 232 0.85 -0.04 3.84
C ILE A 232 0.58 -0.35 5.30
N VAL A 233 -0.48 -1.10 5.55
CA VAL A 233 -0.81 -1.68 6.85
C VAL A 233 -0.93 -3.18 6.67
N GLY A 234 -0.19 -3.94 7.47
CA GLY A 234 -0.14 -5.39 7.29
C GLY A 234 0.48 -6.14 8.46
N GLU A 235 0.34 -7.46 8.44
CA GLU A 235 0.95 -8.36 9.41
C GLU A 235 2.43 -8.55 9.09
N ALA A 236 3.30 -8.05 9.97
CA ALA A 236 4.75 -8.16 9.82
C ALA A 236 5.28 -9.46 10.44
N LYS A 237 6.07 -10.20 9.66
CA LYS A 237 6.94 -11.26 10.16
C LYS A 237 8.29 -10.66 10.49
N GLU A 238 8.65 -10.69 11.76
CA GLU A 238 9.98 -10.28 12.23
C GLU A 238 10.87 -11.52 12.35
N ASP A 239 12.15 -11.35 12.03
CA ASP A 239 13.17 -12.36 12.36
C ASP A 239 13.38 -12.38 13.89
N PRO A 240 13.19 -13.53 14.57
CA PRO A 240 13.32 -13.64 16.02
C PRO A 240 14.67 -13.25 16.59
N PHE A 241 15.74 -13.31 15.78
CA PHE A 241 17.12 -13.04 16.24
C PHE A 241 17.56 -11.60 15.97
N THR A 242 17.04 -10.97 14.92
CA THR A 242 17.45 -9.60 14.52
C THR A 242 16.40 -8.53 14.79
N GLY A 243 15.15 -8.93 15.06
CA GLY A 243 14.02 -8.01 15.23
C GLY A 243 13.66 -7.22 13.96
N ARG A 244 14.28 -7.55 12.81
CA ARG A 244 14.02 -6.89 11.53
C ARG A 244 12.78 -7.47 10.89
N ILE A 245 12.00 -6.60 10.22
CA ILE A 245 10.85 -7.02 9.42
C ILE A 245 11.37 -7.74 8.18
N THR A 246 11.07 -9.04 8.06
CA THR A 246 11.47 -9.88 6.91
C THR A 246 10.43 -9.82 5.80
N SER A 247 9.15 -9.79 6.16
CA SER A 247 8.05 -9.64 5.21
C SER A 247 6.83 -9.05 5.88
N VAL A 248 6.00 -8.35 5.11
CA VAL A 248 4.68 -7.89 5.57
C VAL A 248 3.60 -8.44 4.66
N LYS A 249 2.60 -9.13 5.22
CA LYS A 249 1.37 -9.43 4.47
C LYS A 249 0.47 -8.20 4.51
N ILE A 250 0.30 -7.53 3.37
CA ILE A 250 -0.49 -6.33 3.19
C ILE A 250 -1.96 -6.66 3.44
N HIS A 251 -2.58 -5.92 4.35
CA HIS A 251 -4.04 -5.90 4.50
C HIS A 251 -4.64 -4.68 3.80
N ASP A 252 -3.88 -3.59 3.74
CA ASP A 252 -4.33 -2.33 3.17
C ASP A 252 -3.16 -1.53 2.59
N ILE A 253 -3.41 -0.81 1.50
CA ILE A 253 -2.47 0.08 0.83
C ILE A 253 -3.17 1.38 0.46
N GLU A 254 -2.55 2.51 0.78
CA GLU A 254 -3.09 3.85 0.51
C GLU A 254 -2.01 4.72 -0.13
N ARG A 255 -2.34 5.36 -1.26
CA ARG A 255 -1.49 6.36 -1.89
C ARG A 255 -1.39 7.62 -1.02
N LEU A 256 -0.16 8.08 -0.80
CA LEU A 256 0.12 9.32 -0.08
C LEU A 256 0.28 10.48 -1.07
N GLU A 257 -0.84 11.16 -1.36
CA GLU A 257 -0.84 12.37 -2.17
C GLU A 257 -0.09 13.52 -1.45
N GLY A 258 0.83 14.20 -2.15
CA GLY A 258 1.60 15.34 -1.61
C GLY A 258 2.99 15.02 -1.02
N PHE A 259 3.43 13.75 -1.04
CA PHE A 259 4.84 13.40 -0.73
C PHE A 259 5.78 13.54 -1.93
N GLU A 260 5.25 13.60 -3.15
CA GLU A 260 6.02 13.79 -4.38
C GLU A 260 6.72 15.15 -4.40
N ASP A 261 6.05 16.22 -3.94
CA ASP A 261 6.61 17.59 -3.92
C ASP A 261 7.71 17.76 -2.86
N LYS A 262 7.66 17.01 -1.74
CA LYS A 262 8.67 17.10 -0.68
C LYS A 262 10.00 16.44 -1.06
N ALA A 263 10.00 15.51 -2.01
CA ALA A 263 11.21 14.82 -2.46
C ALA A 263 12.02 15.65 -3.49
N VAL A 264 11.39 16.63 -4.15
CA VAL A 264 12.08 17.54 -5.09
C VAL A 264 13.05 18.47 -4.33
N ASP A 265 12.70 18.86 -3.10
CA ASP A 265 13.56 19.69 -2.24
C ASP A 265 14.72 18.93 -1.59
N LEU A 266 14.75 17.59 -1.69
CA LEU A 266 15.81 16.73 -1.13
C LEU A 266 16.82 16.24 -2.18
N LEU A 267 16.60 16.53 -3.46
CA LEU A 267 17.67 16.42 -4.43
C LEU A 267 18.70 17.49 -4.04
N PRO A 268 20.00 17.16 -3.91
CA PRO A 268 21.01 18.20 -3.83
C PRO A 268 20.86 19.01 -5.12
N GLN A 269 20.30 20.22 -5.00
CA GLN A 269 20.44 21.24 -6.03
C GLN A 269 21.93 21.48 -6.11
N GLY A 270 22.58 20.77 -7.04
CA GLY A 270 24.01 20.91 -7.25
C GLY A 270 24.31 22.40 -7.33
N THR A 271 25.24 22.87 -6.50
CA THR A 271 25.77 24.23 -6.64
C THR A 271 26.04 24.45 -8.13
N PRO A 272 25.50 25.52 -8.73
CA PRO A 272 25.73 25.80 -10.14
C PRO A 272 27.23 25.68 -10.38
N ILE A 273 27.64 24.73 -11.23
CA ILE A 273 29.05 24.54 -11.56
C ILE A 273 29.54 25.90 -12.04
N ALA A 274 30.46 26.50 -11.29
CA ALA A 274 31.00 27.82 -11.63
C ALA A 274 31.54 27.77 -13.07
N ARG A 275 31.29 28.81 -13.86
CA ARG A 275 31.78 28.88 -15.26
C ARG A 275 33.27 28.58 -15.39
N SER A 276 34.04 28.80 -14.32
CA SER A 276 35.44 28.45 -14.18
C SER A 276 35.78 26.96 -14.36
N PHE A 277 34.82 26.04 -14.24
CA PHE A 277 35.05 24.62 -14.53
C PHE A 277 35.18 24.34 -16.04
N TRP A 278 34.53 25.16 -16.88
CA TRP A 278 34.58 25.04 -18.35
C TRP A 278 35.67 25.94 -18.97
N GLU A 279 36.29 26.79 -18.17
CA GLU A 279 37.43 27.61 -18.57
C GLU A 279 38.70 26.81 -18.24
N SER A 280 39.29 26.16 -19.26
CA SER A 280 40.59 25.50 -19.12
C SER A 280 41.65 26.56 -18.82
N PRO A 281 42.26 26.59 -17.61
CA PRO A 281 43.34 27.52 -17.34
C PRO A 281 44.53 27.17 -18.24
N SER A 282 45.30 28.18 -18.62
CA SER A 282 46.57 27.99 -19.32
C SER A 282 47.56 27.22 -18.45
N LEU A 283 48.57 26.60 -19.08
CA LEU A 283 49.64 25.88 -18.38
C LEU A 283 50.37 26.76 -17.35
N ASP A 284 50.53 28.05 -17.64
CA ASP A 284 51.18 29.01 -16.75
C ASP A 284 50.30 29.36 -15.53
N GLU A 285 48.97 29.49 -15.74
CA GLU A 285 48.00 29.70 -14.65
C GLU A 285 47.88 28.47 -13.74
N LEU A 286 47.93 27.27 -14.32
CA LEU A 286 48.00 26.01 -13.57
C LEU A 286 49.27 25.94 -12.72
N ALA A 287 50.44 26.24 -13.29
CA ALA A 287 51.71 26.24 -12.58
C ALA A 287 51.71 27.23 -11.40
N LEU A 288 51.16 28.44 -11.59
CA LEU A 288 50.99 29.44 -10.55
C LEU A 288 50.03 28.97 -9.44
N SER A 289 48.86 28.43 -9.80
CA SER A 289 47.87 27.97 -8.82
C SER A 289 48.35 26.77 -7.99
N GLN A 290 49.15 25.89 -8.60
CA GLN A 290 49.74 24.72 -7.95
C GLN A 290 51.08 25.06 -7.27
N ASN A 291 51.53 26.31 -7.38
CA ASN A 291 52.77 26.81 -6.81
C ASN A 291 54.00 25.98 -7.26
N VAL A 292 53.96 25.47 -8.50
CA VAL A 292 55.01 24.64 -9.09
C VAL A 292 55.92 25.53 -9.93
N PRO A 293 57.16 25.81 -9.49
CA PRO A 293 58.09 26.57 -10.31
C PRO A 293 58.55 25.75 -11.53
N PRO A 294 58.82 26.41 -12.68
CA PRO A 294 59.35 25.72 -13.84
C PRO A 294 60.66 25.01 -13.49
N LEU A 295 60.78 23.76 -13.94
CA LEU A 295 61.91 22.91 -13.60
C LEU A 295 63.18 23.41 -14.32
N ALA A 296 64.07 24.07 -13.59
CA ALA A 296 65.28 24.68 -14.15
C ALA A 296 66.36 23.66 -14.56
N ASN A 297 66.31 22.44 -14.02
CA ASN A 297 67.25 21.38 -14.35
C ASN A 297 66.53 20.03 -14.45
N VAL A 298 66.39 19.52 -15.68
CA VAL A 298 65.80 18.20 -15.98
C VAL A 298 66.59 17.07 -15.31
N GLN A 299 67.87 17.28 -14.98
CA GLN A 299 68.70 16.27 -14.33
C GLN A 299 68.26 15.96 -12.89
N ALA A 300 67.47 16.85 -12.25
CA ALA A 300 66.89 16.60 -10.94
C ALA A 300 65.76 15.54 -10.96
N LEU A 301 65.23 15.22 -12.15
CA LEU A 301 64.25 14.13 -12.33
C LEU A 301 64.93 12.76 -12.49
N PHE A 302 66.24 12.73 -12.78
CA PHE A 302 67.03 11.51 -12.69
C PHE A 302 67.36 11.25 -11.23
N GLY A 303 66.34 10.90 -10.44
CA GLY A 303 66.57 10.24 -9.17
C GLY A 303 67.31 8.93 -9.45
N THR A 304 68.40 8.67 -8.73
CA THR A 304 68.90 7.31 -8.58
C THR A 304 67.77 6.48 -8.01
N TRP A 305 67.53 5.31 -8.59
CA TRP A 305 66.58 4.34 -8.07
C TRP A 305 66.80 4.18 -6.55
N PRO A 306 65.76 4.20 -5.70
CA PRO A 306 65.95 4.04 -4.27
C PRO A 306 66.29 2.57 -3.99
N GLY A 307 67.60 2.27 -3.95
CA GLY A 307 68.17 0.95 -3.70
C GLY A 307 69.69 1.04 -3.80
N GLU A 308 70.41 0.15 -3.12
CA GLU A 308 71.86 -0.01 -3.34
C GLU A 308 72.08 -0.66 -4.73
N ASP A 309 73.22 -0.40 -5.37
CA ASP A 309 73.60 -1.14 -6.58
C ASP A 309 73.65 -2.64 -6.23
N ASP A 310 72.83 -3.46 -6.89
CA ASP A 310 72.68 -4.91 -6.66
C ASP A 310 71.96 -5.28 -5.34
N ASP A 311 70.80 -4.66 -5.08
CA ASP A 311 69.92 -4.97 -3.95
C ASP A 311 69.18 -6.33 -4.06
N GLY A 312 69.53 -7.14 -5.07
CA GLY A 312 68.96 -8.47 -5.31
C GLY A 312 67.51 -8.44 -5.81
N PHE A 313 66.98 -7.28 -6.21
CA PHE A 313 65.64 -7.16 -6.76
C PHE A 313 65.47 -7.98 -8.05
N GLU A 314 66.44 -7.92 -8.96
CA GLU A 314 66.41 -8.65 -10.23
C GLU A 314 66.35 -10.16 -9.99
N ALA A 315 67.16 -10.67 -9.05
CA ALA A 315 67.16 -12.08 -8.66
C ALA A 315 65.84 -12.51 -8.01
N SER A 316 65.19 -11.61 -7.28
CA SER A 316 63.88 -11.85 -6.65
C SER A 316 62.76 -11.98 -7.69
N ILE A 317 62.79 -11.14 -8.72
CA ILE A 317 61.85 -11.20 -9.86
C ILE A 317 62.09 -12.45 -10.71
N GLU A 318 63.35 -12.84 -10.92
CA GLU A 318 63.71 -14.04 -11.68
C GLU A 318 63.23 -15.32 -10.98
N ASN A 319 63.42 -15.43 -9.66
CA ASN A 319 62.88 -16.54 -8.87
C ASN A 319 61.36 -16.64 -8.92
N LEU A 320 60.63 -15.51 -8.85
CA LEU A 320 59.18 -15.47 -8.99
C LEU A 320 58.70 -16.02 -10.34
N ARG A 321 59.40 -15.68 -11.43
CA ARG A 321 59.07 -16.16 -12.77
C ARG A 321 59.32 -17.65 -12.97
N HIS A 322 60.32 -18.21 -12.29
CA HIS A 322 60.63 -19.64 -12.41
C HIS A 322 59.83 -20.54 -11.46
N HIS A 323 59.24 -20.01 -10.39
CA HIS A 323 58.47 -20.82 -9.45
C HIS A 323 57.02 -21.15 -9.87
N GLU A 324 56.39 -20.34 -10.73
CA GLU A 324 55.01 -20.62 -11.21
C GLU A 324 54.93 -21.71 -12.30
N PHE A 325 56.05 -22.09 -12.94
CA PHE A 325 56.04 -23.12 -14.00
C PHE A 325 56.31 -24.56 -13.52
N ALA A 326 56.60 -24.79 -12.24
CA ALA A 326 56.98 -26.12 -11.73
C ALA A 326 55.97 -26.77 -10.77
N GLY A 327 54.73 -26.26 -10.68
CA GLY A 327 53.69 -26.72 -9.74
C GLY A 327 52.49 -27.45 -10.35
N GLY A 328 52.46 -27.71 -11.65
CA GLY A 328 51.32 -28.34 -12.34
C GLY A 328 51.65 -29.75 -12.83
N GLY A 329 51.75 -30.73 -11.93
CA GLY A 329 51.95 -32.12 -12.34
C GLY A 329 52.19 -33.11 -11.21
N LYS A 330 51.12 -33.45 -10.48
CA LYS A 330 50.76 -34.84 -10.13
C LYS A 330 49.37 -34.92 -9.54
#